data_AF-A0A350AN63-F1
#
_entry.id   AF-A0A350AN63-F1
#
_cell.length_a   1.000
_cell.length_b   1.000
_cell.length_c   1.000
_cell.angle_alpha   90.00
_cell.angle_beta   90.00
_cell.angle_gamma   90.00
#
_symmetry.space_group_name_H-M   'P 1'
#
loop_
_entity.id
_entity.type
_entity.pdbx_description
1 polymer ?
#
loop_
_entity_poly.entity_id
_entity_poly.type
_entity_poly.pdbx_seq_one_letter_code
_entity_poly.pdbx_strand_id
1 'polypeptide(L)'
;AAKAYVPAATDPIQNIIDRTEPVKQNSAELSAPSEEKKEQETPAATELLFEDGPAYPYSPILEEIIKEEVSVLGYRLKVLVNSARVEFFEITNLGEMPIGTFPAWTAQKKFDHEIPYGIEIPITHAVINPSWRPTDKMIADQKKDLESGKKIPPGKIYRPYRPGERGNPLGRLAFYLDRNYWNIPLRVHDSPSIPKQAKTGKDGKPRGERASRGCARVNLVNLLTVAEETTEKSREELEKLVKSKEPHRLKFELPVTVIFIRG
;
A
#
# COMPACT_ATOMS: atom_id res chain seq x y z
N ALA A 1 34.01 10.57 -51.37
CA ALA A 1 33.59 9.97 -50.07
C ALA A 1 33.63 11.06 -49.00
N ALA A 2 32.47 11.57 -48.58
CA ALA A 2 32.38 12.64 -47.59
C ALA A 2 32.09 12.03 -46.21
N LYS A 3 32.93 12.32 -45.21
CA LYS A 3 32.70 11.98 -43.80
C LYS A 3 31.95 13.12 -43.14
N ALA A 4 30.77 12.83 -42.59
CA ALA A 4 29.99 13.77 -41.79
C ALA A 4 30.57 13.87 -40.37
N TYR A 5 30.73 15.12 -39.91
CA TYR A 5 31.11 15.51 -38.55
C TYR A 5 29.87 15.48 -37.64
N VAL A 6 29.98 14.85 -36.47
CA VAL A 6 28.94 14.83 -35.44
C VAL A 6 29.49 15.54 -34.19
N PRO A 7 28.87 16.62 -33.71
CA PRO A 7 29.34 17.31 -32.51
C PRO A 7 28.97 16.54 -31.24
N ALA A 8 29.85 16.64 -30.23
CA ALA A 8 29.67 16.02 -28.92
C ALA A 8 28.56 16.70 -28.11
N ALA A 9 27.70 15.89 -27.49
CA ALA A 9 26.65 16.34 -26.58
C ALA A 9 27.26 16.72 -25.22
N THR A 10 26.91 17.89 -24.71
CA THR A 10 27.25 18.39 -23.37
C THR A 10 26.38 17.73 -22.29
N ASP A 11 27.01 17.36 -21.17
CA ASP A 11 26.40 16.69 -20.01
C ASP A 11 25.41 17.59 -19.24
N PRO A 12 24.18 17.13 -18.94
CA PRO A 12 23.15 17.91 -18.25
C PRO A 12 23.22 17.90 -16.69
N ILE A 13 24.33 17.49 -16.08
CA ILE A 13 24.37 17.14 -14.64
C ILE A 13 24.70 18.33 -13.71
N GLN A 14 24.97 19.53 -14.22
CA GLN A 14 25.51 20.63 -13.39
C GLN A 14 24.51 21.64 -12.80
N ASN A 15 23.19 21.49 -12.97
CA ASN A 15 22.23 22.55 -12.61
C ASN A 15 21.28 22.27 -11.43
N ILE A 16 21.64 21.40 -10.48
CA ILE A 16 20.77 21.10 -9.32
C ILE A 16 21.57 21.08 -8.02
N ILE A 17 22.30 22.15 -7.71
CA ILE A 17 22.78 22.39 -6.35
C ILE A 17 22.73 23.90 -6.14
N ASP A 18 21.61 24.39 -5.61
CA ASP A 18 21.55 25.53 -4.70
C ASP A 18 20.09 25.86 -4.43
N ARG A 19 19.66 25.60 -3.18
CA ARG A 19 18.56 26.25 -2.42
C ARG A 19 17.97 25.25 -1.42
N THR A 20 18.40 25.34 -0.17
CA THR A 20 17.57 24.99 1.00
C THR A 20 18.20 25.65 2.24
N GLU A 21 17.52 26.67 2.77
CA GLU A 21 17.81 27.25 4.08
C GLU A 21 16.98 26.53 5.18
N PRO A 22 17.45 26.51 6.45
CA PRO A 22 16.77 25.81 7.53
C PRO A 22 15.71 26.67 8.25
N VAL A 23 14.62 26.00 8.65
CA VAL A 23 13.49 26.52 9.42
C VAL A 23 13.87 26.72 10.90
N LYS A 24 13.55 27.90 11.46
CA LYS A 24 13.65 28.19 12.89
C LYS A 24 12.43 27.64 13.65
N GLN A 25 12.69 26.90 14.72
CA GLN A 25 11.72 26.54 15.76
C GLN A 25 11.46 27.75 16.66
N ASN A 26 10.20 27.97 17.03
CA ASN A 26 9.82 28.78 18.19
C ASN A 26 8.94 27.94 19.11
N SER A 27 9.44 27.74 20.33
CA SER A 27 8.73 27.32 21.52
C SER A 27 8.16 28.54 22.23
N ALA A 28 6.93 28.45 22.72
CA ALA A 28 6.43 29.31 23.79
C ALA A 28 5.34 28.59 24.58
N GLU A 29 5.62 28.39 25.86
CA GLU A 29 4.67 28.09 26.94
C GLU A 29 3.68 29.23 27.14
N LEU A 30 2.53 28.95 27.77
CA LEU A 30 1.99 29.74 28.90
C LEU A 30 0.68 29.12 29.46
N SER A 31 0.80 28.65 30.71
CA SER A 31 -0.08 28.86 31.89
C SER A 31 -1.61 28.68 31.85
N ALA A 32 -2.08 27.91 32.84
CA ALA A 32 -3.45 27.76 33.35
C ALA A 32 -4.00 29.05 34.04
N PRO A 33 -5.31 29.07 34.37
CA PRO A 33 -5.67 28.98 35.80
C PRO A 33 -6.98 28.23 36.18
N SER A 34 -6.92 27.64 37.38
CA SER A 34 -7.88 27.44 38.50
C SER A 34 -9.42 27.28 38.34
N GLU A 35 -9.88 26.20 38.99
CA GLU A 35 -11.02 26.02 39.94
C GLU A 35 -12.48 26.34 39.52
N GLU A 36 -13.36 25.33 39.60
CA GLU A 36 -14.40 25.27 40.64
C GLU A 36 -15.03 23.86 40.79
N LYS A 37 -15.39 23.51 42.03
CA LYS A 37 -16.01 22.25 42.46
C LYS A 37 -17.53 22.24 42.20
N LYS A 38 -18.09 21.06 41.94
CA LYS A 38 -19.37 20.65 42.54
C LYS A 38 -19.51 19.12 42.60
N GLU A 39 -19.82 18.65 43.79
CA GLU A 39 -20.22 17.27 44.14
C GLU A 39 -21.56 16.92 43.49
N GLN A 40 -21.78 15.65 43.11
CA GLN A 40 -22.85 14.82 43.69
C GLN A 40 -22.88 13.39 43.10
N GLU A 41 -22.87 12.43 44.03
CA GLU A 41 -23.67 11.19 44.10
C GLU A 41 -23.52 10.09 43.03
N THR A 42 -22.83 9.03 43.43
CA THR A 42 -23.02 7.64 42.97
C THR A 42 -24.38 7.07 43.37
N PRO A 43 -24.91 6.11 42.59
CA PRO A 43 -25.36 4.88 43.22
C PRO A 43 -24.92 3.58 42.52
N ALA A 44 -24.59 2.63 43.39
CA ALA A 44 -24.79 1.17 43.33
C ALA A 44 -24.51 0.42 42.02
N ALA A 45 -23.48 -0.43 42.07
CA ALA A 45 -23.34 -1.59 41.22
C ALA A 45 -24.45 -2.60 41.53
N THR A 46 -25.26 -2.93 40.53
CA THR A 46 -26.21 -4.05 40.58
C THR A 46 -25.61 -5.20 39.78
N GLU A 47 -25.30 -6.29 40.47
CA GLU A 47 -25.02 -7.61 39.88
C GLU A 47 -26.19 -8.07 39.01
N LEU A 48 -25.93 -8.43 37.76
CA LEU A 48 -26.89 -9.14 36.91
C LEU A 48 -26.45 -10.61 36.80
N LEU A 49 -27.04 -11.42 37.66
CA LEU A 49 -27.19 -12.86 37.48
C LEU A 49 -28.12 -13.10 36.28
N PHE A 50 -27.64 -13.80 35.26
CA PHE A 50 -28.47 -14.28 34.15
C PHE A 50 -29.03 -15.65 34.53
N GLU A 51 -30.26 -15.67 35.06
CA GLU A 51 -31.11 -16.87 35.05
C GLU A 51 -32.03 -16.86 33.83
N ASP A 52 -32.32 -18.08 33.35
CA ASP A 52 -33.11 -18.42 32.17
C ASP A 52 -34.39 -17.58 32.01
N GLY A 53 -34.37 -16.67 31.03
CA GLY A 53 -35.50 -15.84 30.62
C GLY A 53 -36.01 -16.18 29.21
N PRO A 54 -37.30 -15.92 28.92
CA PRO A 54 -37.98 -16.37 27.72
C PRO A 54 -37.40 -15.76 26.44
N ALA A 55 -37.49 -16.50 25.33
CA ALA A 55 -37.11 -16.02 24.01
C ALA A 55 -37.88 -14.73 23.68
N TYR A 56 -37.19 -13.59 23.72
CA TYR A 56 -37.76 -12.31 23.29
C TYR A 56 -38.02 -12.37 21.78
N PRO A 57 -39.19 -11.92 21.30
CA PRO A 57 -39.44 -11.79 19.88
C PRO A 57 -38.42 -10.81 19.30
N TYR A 58 -37.72 -11.23 18.25
CA TYR A 58 -36.86 -10.38 17.43
C TYR A 58 -37.62 -9.07 17.10
N SER A 59 -37.12 -7.94 17.61
CA SER A 59 -37.75 -6.64 17.41
C SER A 59 -37.33 -6.08 16.05
N PRO A 60 -38.27 -5.75 15.14
CA PRO A 60 -37.99 -5.07 13.87
C PRO A 60 -37.24 -3.74 14.06
N ILE A 61 -37.32 -3.13 15.26
CA ILE A 61 -36.62 -1.90 15.63
C ILE A 61 -35.09 -2.12 15.62
N LEU A 62 -34.61 -3.32 15.97
CA LEU A 62 -33.18 -3.64 15.90
C LEU A 62 -32.71 -3.77 14.45
N GLU A 63 -33.54 -4.27 13.54
CA GLU A 63 -33.22 -4.28 12.10
C GLU A 63 -33.28 -2.87 11.47
N GLU A 64 -34.16 -1.99 11.95
CA GLU A 64 -34.20 -0.58 11.53
C GLU A 64 -33.05 0.25 12.10
N ILE A 65 -32.59 -0.01 13.33
CA ILE A 65 -31.40 0.62 13.91
C ILE A 65 -30.12 0.07 13.24
N ILE A 66 -30.07 -1.20 12.85
CA ILE A 66 -28.94 -1.73 12.05
C ILE A 66 -28.95 -1.18 10.61
N LYS A 67 -30.10 -0.64 10.15
CA LYS A 67 -30.21 0.13 8.90
C LYS A 67 -29.87 1.62 9.06
N GLU A 68 -29.58 2.12 10.27
CA GLU A 68 -28.94 3.43 10.43
C GLU A 68 -27.60 3.40 9.68
N GLU A 69 -27.43 4.38 8.79
CA GLU A 69 -26.37 4.45 7.78
C GLU A 69 -25.00 4.10 8.38
N VAL A 70 -24.52 2.89 8.07
CA VAL A 70 -23.13 2.52 8.34
C VAL A 70 -22.26 3.40 7.46
N SER A 71 -21.81 4.54 7.99
CA SER A 71 -20.95 5.45 7.23
C SER A 71 -19.56 4.86 7.11
N VAL A 72 -19.12 4.65 5.87
CA VAL A 72 -17.78 4.20 5.57
C VAL A 72 -16.80 5.37 5.80
N LEU A 73 -15.78 5.11 6.60
CA LEU A 73 -14.73 6.08 6.96
C LEU A 73 -13.48 5.95 6.07
N GLY A 74 -13.28 4.78 5.46
CA GLY A 74 -12.17 4.51 4.57
C GLY A 74 -11.86 3.03 4.44
N TYR A 75 -10.65 2.74 3.96
CA TYR A 75 -10.22 1.39 3.65
C TYR A 75 -8.80 1.12 4.16
N ARG A 76 -8.53 -0.13 4.53
CA ARG A 76 -7.22 -0.56 5.04
C ARG A 76 -6.74 -1.85 4.39
N LEU A 77 -5.49 -1.83 3.94
CA LEU A 77 -4.76 -3.04 3.53
C LEU A 77 -3.80 -3.48 4.64
N LYS A 78 -4.01 -4.65 5.24
CA LYS A 78 -3.07 -5.29 6.15
C LYS A 78 -2.16 -6.23 5.37
N VAL A 79 -0.89 -5.86 5.21
CA VAL A 79 0.13 -6.72 4.58
C VAL A 79 0.78 -7.58 5.66
N LEU A 80 0.47 -8.88 5.66
CA LEU A 80 1.02 -9.85 6.60
C LEU A 80 2.28 -10.47 6.00
N VAL A 81 3.44 -10.03 6.47
CA VAL A 81 4.71 -10.26 5.77
C VAL A 81 5.18 -11.71 5.83
N ASN A 82 5.18 -12.39 6.99
CA ASN A 82 5.63 -13.78 7.05
C ASN A 82 4.62 -14.74 6.42
N SER A 83 3.33 -14.51 6.68
CA SER A 83 2.21 -15.25 6.13
C SER A 83 1.99 -14.96 4.63
N ALA A 84 2.68 -13.94 4.09
CA ALA A 84 2.70 -13.60 2.67
C ALA A 84 1.29 -13.46 2.08
N ARG A 85 0.46 -12.66 2.76
CA ARG A 85 -0.92 -12.35 2.37
C ARG A 85 -1.26 -10.89 2.62
N VAL A 86 -2.30 -10.42 1.96
CA VAL A 86 -2.90 -9.11 2.18
C VAL A 86 -4.35 -9.34 2.59
N GLU A 87 -4.76 -8.71 3.68
CA GLU A 87 -6.15 -8.65 4.10
C GLU A 87 -6.68 -7.24 3.83
N PHE A 88 -7.84 -7.14 3.20
CA PHE A 88 -8.45 -5.90 2.78
C PHE A 88 -9.72 -5.67 3.56
N PHE A 89 -9.84 -4.48 4.16
CA PHE A 89 -10.93 -4.12 5.07
C PHE A 89 -11.57 -2.81 4.66
N GLU A 90 -12.88 -2.76 4.86
CA GLU A 90 -13.65 -1.54 4.98
C GLU A 90 -13.61 -1.07 6.45
N ILE A 91 -13.43 0.22 6.66
CA ILE A 91 -13.43 0.85 7.97
C ILE A 91 -14.74 1.62 8.12
N THR A 92 -15.55 1.23 9.10
CA THR A 92 -16.82 1.89 9.41
C THR A 92 -16.83 2.35 10.87
N ASN A 93 -17.88 3.06 11.28
CA ASN A 93 -18.07 3.44 12.68
C ASN A 93 -18.16 2.23 13.64
N LEU A 94 -18.53 1.05 13.12
CA LEU A 94 -18.69 -0.17 13.91
C LEU A 94 -17.40 -1.00 14.00
N GLY A 95 -16.37 -0.66 13.21
CA GLY A 95 -15.08 -1.34 13.19
C GLY A 95 -14.59 -1.70 11.80
N GLU A 96 -13.78 -2.74 11.71
CA GLU A 96 -13.26 -3.24 10.44
C GLU A 96 -14.12 -4.39 9.90
N MET A 97 -14.60 -4.27 8.67
CA MET A 97 -15.29 -5.35 7.97
C MET A 97 -14.38 -5.94 6.89
N PRO A 98 -14.13 -7.27 6.88
CA PRO A 98 -13.25 -7.88 5.91
C PRO A 98 -13.91 -7.95 4.53
N ILE A 99 -13.26 -7.36 3.53
CA ILE A 99 -13.67 -7.44 2.11
C ILE A 99 -13.02 -8.67 1.46
N GLY A 100 -11.73 -8.90 1.72
CA GLY A 100 -11.01 -9.96 1.03
C GLY A 100 -9.67 -10.33 1.63
N THR A 101 -9.18 -11.52 1.29
CA THR A 101 -7.82 -11.97 1.60
C THR A 101 -7.14 -12.46 0.33
N PHE A 102 -5.96 -11.92 0.05
CA PHE A 102 -5.22 -12.16 -1.18
C PHE A 102 -3.83 -12.73 -0.88
N PRO A 103 -3.33 -13.68 -1.70
CA PRO A 103 -1.94 -14.06 -1.63
C PRO A 103 -1.05 -12.88 -2.06
N ALA A 104 0.08 -12.69 -1.37
CA ALA A 104 1.02 -11.61 -1.65
C ALA A 104 2.46 -12.09 -1.64
N TRP A 105 3.30 -11.49 -2.49
CA TRP A 105 4.74 -11.75 -2.52
C TRP A 105 5.47 -10.60 -1.85
N THR A 106 5.70 -10.77 -0.55
CA THR A 106 6.19 -9.75 0.39
C THR A 106 7.72 -9.74 0.45
N ALA A 107 8.29 -8.86 1.27
CA ALA A 107 9.73 -8.70 1.39
C ALA A 107 10.41 -9.96 1.94
N GLN A 108 11.60 -10.27 1.40
CA GLN A 108 12.49 -11.30 1.94
C GLN A 108 12.97 -10.92 3.35
N LYS A 109 13.28 -11.94 4.18
CA LYS A 109 13.72 -11.74 5.58
C LYS A 109 14.87 -10.75 5.74
N LYS A 110 15.82 -10.75 4.81
CA LYS A 110 16.96 -9.81 4.83
C LYS A 110 16.57 -8.34 4.68
N PHE A 111 15.39 -8.04 4.15
CA PHE A 111 14.87 -6.67 3.99
C PHE A 111 13.86 -6.28 5.08
N ASP A 112 13.69 -7.10 6.14
CA ASP A 112 12.75 -6.79 7.22
C ASP A 112 13.05 -5.46 7.93
N HIS A 113 14.32 -5.08 7.98
CA HIS A 113 14.77 -3.81 8.56
C HIS A 113 14.33 -2.58 7.74
N GLU A 114 13.92 -2.75 6.49
CA GLU A 114 13.47 -1.67 5.61
C GLU A 114 11.94 -1.46 5.66
N ILE A 115 11.20 -2.34 6.37
CA ILE A 115 9.75 -2.30 6.44
C ILE A 115 9.28 -1.57 7.72
N PRO A 116 8.45 -0.52 7.59
CA PRO A 116 7.84 0.19 8.72
C PRO A 116 6.70 -0.63 9.34
N TYR A 117 7.04 -1.64 10.13
CA TYR A 117 6.06 -2.51 10.79
C TYR A 117 5.21 -1.79 11.83
N GLY A 118 3.91 -2.08 11.85
CA GLY A 118 2.97 -1.56 12.86
C GLY A 118 2.56 -0.10 12.65
N ILE A 119 3.04 0.55 11.59
CA ILE A 119 2.71 1.93 11.25
C ILE A 119 1.69 1.91 10.13
N GLU A 120 0.59 2.62 10.32
CA GLU A 120 -0.42 2.84 9.29
C GLU A 120 0.01 3.97 8.36
N ILE A 121 0.11 3.67 7.07
CA ILE A 121 0.67 4.55 6.05
C ILE A 121 -0.42 4.91 5.05
N PRO A 122 -0.69 6.20 4.80
CA PRO A 122 -1.62 6.62 3.77
C PRO A 122 -1.18 6.15 2.38
N ILE A 123 -2.12 5.66 1.58
CA ILE A 123 -1.93 5.46 0.15
C ILE A 123 -2.35 6.74 -0.56
N THR A 124 -1.38 7.39 -1.19
CA THR A 124 -1.57 8.72 -1.78
C THR A 124 -2.27 8.69 -3.13
N HIS A 125 -2.09 7.60 -3.89
CA HIS A 125 -2.75 7.36 -5.17
C HIS A 125 -2.49 5.93 -5.66
N ALA A 126 -3.33 5.47 -6.58
CA ALA A 126 -3.05 4.30 -7.41
C ALA A 126 -2.79 4.73 -8.86
N VAL A 127 -1.99 3.93 -9.58
CA VAL A 127 -1.68 4.16 -11.00
C VAL A 127 -1.85 2.87 -11.77
N ILE A 128 -2.70 2.88 -12.78
CA ILE A 128 -2.78 1.86 -13.83
C ILE A 128 -1.67 2.10 -14.85
N ASN A 129 -1.03 1.03 -15.30
CA ASN A 129 0.13 1.04 -16.20
C ASN A 129 1.26 1.98 -15.74
N PRO A 130 1.74 1.88 -14.49
CA PRO A 130 2.78 2.77 -13.99
C PRO A 130 4.08 2.61 -14.79
N SER A 131 4.85 3.68 -14.95
CA SER A 131 6.26 3.56 -15.34
C SER A 131 7.09 3.03 -14.17
N TRP A 132 8.25 2.43 -14.47
CA TRP A 132 9.18 2.01 -13.44
C TRP A 132 10.61 2.42 -13.80
N ARG A 133 11.36 2.88 -12.80
CA ARG A 133 12.78 3.19 -12.94
C ARG A 133 13.55 2.51 -11.81
N PRO A 134 14.69 1.85 -12.11
CA PRO A 134 15.57 1.35 -11.07
C PRO A 134 16.15 2.50 -10.23
N THR A 135 16.42 2.25 -8.96
CA THR A 135 17.10 3.23 -8.10
C THR A 135 18.57 3.35 -8.48
N ASP A 136 19.21 4.47 -8.13
CA ASP A 136 20.63 4.69 -8.42
C ASP A 136 21.51 3.61 -7.78
N LYS A 137 21.14 3.15 -6.57
CA LYS A 137 21.77 2.00 -5.91
C LYS A 137 21.71 0.73 -6.77
N MET A 138 20.54 0.43 -7.36
CA MET A 138 20.39 -0.74 -8.24
C MET A 138 21.28 -0.63 -9.49
N ILE A 139 21.39 0.57 -10.06
CA ILE A 139 22.26 0.82 -11.22
C ILE A 139 23.74 0.66 -10.82
N ALA A 140 24.15 1.21 -9.68
CA ALA A 140 25.52 1.12 -9.17
C ALA A 140 25.91 -0.33 -8.85
N ASP A 141 25.04 -1.08 -8.15
CA ASP A 141 25.26 -2.50 -7.84
C ASP A 141 25.45 -3.32 -9.12
N GLN A 142 24.63 -3.04 -10.15
CA GLN A 142 24.73 -3.72 -11.42
C GLN A 142 26.02 -3.37 -12.18
N LYS A 143 26.44 -2.11 -12.14
CA LYS A 143 27.71 -1.67 -12.76
C LYS A 143 28.89 -2.42 -12.13
N LYS A 144 28.91 -2.52 -10.79
CA LYS A 144 29.93 -3.27 -10.05
C LYS A 144 29.96 -4.76 -10.41
N ASP A 145 28.79 -5.39 -10.52
CA ASP A 145 28.67 -6.79 -10.96
C ASP A 145 29.24 -7.00 -12.37
N LEU A 146 29.00 -6.06 -13.30
CA LEU A 146 29.55 -6.11 -14.66
C LEU A 146 31.07 -5.90 -14.67
N GLU A 147 31.57 -4.93 -13.90
CA GLU A 147 33.00 -4.65 -13.74
C GLU A 147 33.76 -5.84 -13.13
N SER A 148 33.12 -6.62 -12.25
CA SER A 148 33.71 -7.84 -11.68
C SER A 148 33.63 -9.06 -12.62
N GLY A 149 33.17 -8.89 -13.87
CA GLY A 149 33.07 -9.97 -14.86
C GLY A 149 31.87 -10.92 -14.66
N LYS A 150 30.91 -10.57 -13.79
CA LYS A 150 29.74 -11.41 -13.56
C LYS A 150 28.79 -11.30 -14.75
N LYS A 151 28.47 -12.45 -15.37
CA LYS A 151 27.52 -12.48 -16.49
C LYS A 151 26.10 -12.25 -15.98
N ILE A 152 25.50 -11.12 -16.39
CA ILE A 152 24.10 -10.82 -16.11
C ILE A 152 23.25 -11.43 -17.23
N PRO A 153 22.26 -12.29 -16.91
CA PRO A 153 21.39 -12.86 -17.93
C PRO A 153 20.65 -11.78 -18.73
N PRO A 154 20.44 -11.99 -20.05
CA PRO A 154 19.60 -11.13 -20.86
C PRO A 154 18.23 -10.91 -20.20
N GLY A 155 17.77 -9.66 -20.15
CA GLY A 155 16.52 -9.29 -19.49
C GLY A 155 16.59 -9.09 -17.97
N LYS A 156 17.75 -9.31 -17.33
CA LYS A 156 18.00 -8.92 -15.91
C LYS A 156 18.77 -7.61 -15.75
N ILE A 157 19.17 -6.99 -16.86
CA ILE A 157 19.75 -5.64 -16.86
C ILE A 157 18.65 -4.66 -16.47
N TYR A 158 18.84 -3.96 -15.37
CA TYR A 158 17.97 -2.88 -14.93
C TYR A 158 18.00 -1.74 -15.94
N ARG A 159 16.81 -1.38 -16.40
CA ARG A 159 16.54 -0.23 -17.24
C ARG A 159 15.19 0.38 -16.86
N PRO A 160 14.93 1.64 -17.21
CA PRO A 160 13.59 2.19 -17.12
C PRO A 160 12.61 1.41 -18.01
N TYR A 161 11.36 1.28 -17.53
CA TYR A 161 10.24 0.72 -18.26
C TYR A 161 9.18 1.79 -18.48
N ARG A 162 8.66 1.85 -19.71
CA ARG A 162 7.56 2.74 -20.08
C ARG A 162 6.24 2.28 -19.46
N PRO A 163 5.25 3.17 -19.35
CA PRO A 163 3.88 2.80 -19.01
C PRO A 163 3.41 1.61 -19.83
N GLY A 164 2.85 0.62 -19.15
CA GLY A 164 2.26 -0.55 -19.77
C GLY A 164 3.21 -1.45 -20.58
N GLU A 165 4.52 -1.27 -20.44
CA GLU A 165 5.52 -2.09 -21.13
C GLU A 165 5.53 -3.53 -20.59
N ARG A 166 5.66 -4.52 -21.49
CA ARG A 166 5.76 -5.92 -21.08
C ARG A 166 7.02 -6.14 -20.26
N GLY A 167 6.88 -6.84 -19.12
CA GLY A 167 7.99 -7.11 -18.22
C GLY A 167 8.30 -5.99 -17.23
N ASN A 168 7.52 -4.90 -17.23
CA ASN A 168 7.61 -3.86 -16.21
C ASN A 168 7.47 -4.48 -14.80
N PRO A 169 8.44 -4.29 -13.88
CA PRO A 169 8.42 -4.91 -12.56
C PRO A 169 7.21 -4.53 -11.69
N LEU A 170 6.59 -3.37 -11.95
CA LEU A 170 5.37 -2.90 -11.28
C LEU A 170 4.07 -3.45 -11.90
N GLY A 171 4.17 -4.25 -12.96
CA GLY A 171 3.00 -4.83 -13.61
C GLY A 171 2.06 -3.77 -14.18
N ARG A 172 0.76 -3.96 -13.96
CA ARG A 172 -0.31 -3.12 -14.53
C ARG A 172 -0.99 -2.18 -13.55
N LEU A 173 -0.75 -2.32 -12.25
CA LEU A 173 -1.38 -1.49 -11.22
C LEU A 173 -0.46 -1.38 -10.01
N ALA A 174 -0.26 -0.17 -9.50
CA ALA A 174 0.52 0.07 -8.29
C ALA A 174 -0.15 1.13 -7.40
N PHE A 175 -0.22 0.84 -6.11
CA PHE A 175 -0.64 1.73 -5.04
C PHE A 175 0.61 2.34 -4.39
N TYR A 176 0.65 3.67 -4.32
CA TYR A 176 1.81 4.44 -3.87
C TYR A 176 1.60 4.95 -2.45
N LEU A 177 2.47 4.50 -1.56
CA LEU A 177 2.47 4.87 -0.15
C LEU A 177 3.08 6.27 0.03
N ASP A 178 2.60 7.00 1.03
CA ASP A 178 3.17 8.29 1.42
C ASP A 178 4.66 8.13 1.77
N ARG A 179 5.50 8.97 1.15
CA ARG A 179 6.96 8.93 1.28
C ARG A 179 7.45 9.34 2.65
N ASN A 180 6.64 10.06 3.42
CA ASN A 180 7.01 10.53 4.76
C ASN A 180 7.20 9.39 5.77
N TYR A 181 6.79 8.16 5.43
CA TYR A 181 6.74 7.02 6.34
C TYR A 181 7.78 5.93 6.02
N TRP A 182 8.65 6.12 5.02
CA TRP A 182 9.63 5.11 4.63
C TRP A 182 10.91 5.70 4.06
N ASN A 183 11.99 4.93 4.17
CA ASN A 183 13.30 5.26 3.59
C ASN A 183 13.50 4.65 2.19
N ILE A 184 12.68 3.66 1.82
CA ILE A 184 12.70 3.01 0.51
C ILE A 184 11.31 3.04 -0.13
N PRO A 185 11.19 3.19 -1.46
CA PRO A 185 9.91 3.37 -2.10
C PRO A 185 9.07 2.10 -2.11
N LEU A 186 8.34 1.89 -1.01
CA LEU A 186 7.38 0.82 -0.81
C LEU A 186 6.12 1.06 -1.63
N ARG A 187 5.56 -0.04 -2.14
CA ARG A 187 4.34 -0.08 -2.97
C ARG A 187 3.59 -1.38 -2.70
N VAL A 188 2.27 -1.35 -2.90
CA VAL A 188 1.47 -2.55 -3.14
C VAL A 188 1.20 -2.59 -4.64
N HIS A 189 1.66 -3.61 -5.37
CA HIS A 189 1.63 -3.54 -6.84
C HIS A 189 1.57 -4.90 -7.52
N ASP A 190 1.16 -4.91 -8.78
CA ASP A 190 1.18 -6.08 -9.64
C ASP A 190 2.61 -6.45 -10.03
N SER A 191 2.85 -7.67 -10.49
CA SER A 191 4.13 -7.98 -11.13
C SER A 191 3.99 -9.14 -12.11
N PRO A 192 4.60 -9.03 -13.30
CA PRO A 192 4.61 -10.12 -14.30
C PRO A 192 5.39 -11.35 -13.81
N SER A 193 6.13 -11.22 -12.71
CA SER A 193 6.92 -12.29 -12.09
C SER A 193 6.18 -13.07 -11.01
N ILE A 194 4.93 -12.70 -10.68
CA ILE A 194 4.12 -13.42 -9.70
C ILE A 194 3.77 -14.80 -10.27
N PRO A 195 4.05 -15.90 -9.55
CA PRO A 195 3.56 -17.23 -9.90
C PRO A 195 2.04 -17.22 -10.06
N LYS A 196 1.53 -17.88 -11.12
CA LYS A 196 0.09 -17.96 -11.38
C LYS A 196 -0.69 -18.69 -10.28
N GLN A 197 -0.01 -19.60 -9.56
CA GLN A 197 -0.60 -20.40 -8.50
C GLN A 197 -0.06 -19.93 -7.15
N ALA A 198 -0.97 -19.48 -6.29
CA ALA A 198 -0.67 -19.30 -4.88
C ALA A 198 -0.60 -20.66 -4.18
N LYS A 199 0.17 -20.73 -3.10
CA LYS A 199 0.16 -21.91 -2.21
C LYS A 199 -0.98 -21.76 -1.20
N THR A 200 -1.37 -22.85 -0.56
CA THR A 200 -2.30 -22.81 0.57
C THR A 200 -1.49 -22.75 1.87
N GLY A 201 -1.84 -21.82 2.76
CA GLY A 201 -1.28 -21.71 4.10
C GLY A 201 -1.74 -22.85 5.01
N LYS A 202 -1.15 -22.95 6.21
CA LYS A 202 -1.56 -23.92 7.23
C LYS A 202 -2.99 -23.71 7.72
N ASP A 203 -3.49 -22.49 7.59
CA ASP A 203 -4.83 -22.04 7.93
C ASP A 203 -5.84 -22.21 6.78
N GLY A 204 -5.46 -22.91 5.70
CA GLY A 204 -6.32 -23.14 4.54
C GLY A 204 -6.47 -21.93 3.61
N LYS A 205 -5.87 -20.77 3.93
CA LYS A 205 -6.01 -19.55 3.13
C LYS A 205 -4.94 -19.44 2.03
N PRO A 206 -5.21 -18.75 0.91
CA PRO A 206 -4.21 -18.48 -0.11
C PRO A 206 -3.01 -17.70 0.42
N ARG A 207 -1.81 -18.11 0.03
CA ARG A 207 -0.53 -17.56 0.49
C ARG A 207 0.46 -17.44 -0.67
N GLY A 208 1.13 -16.29 -0.75
CA GLY A 208 2.25 -16.08 -1.66
C GLY A 208 3.58 -16.46 -1.01
N GLU A 209 4.66 -15.75 -1.34
CA GLU A 209 6.00 -16.04 -0.82
C GLU A 209 6.80 -14.78 -0.53
N ARG A 210 7.75 -14.87 0.40
CA ARG A 210 8.68 -13.77 0.70
C ARG A 210 9.74 -13.66 -0.42
N ALA A 211 9.46 -12.87 -1.46
CA ALA A 211 10.28 -12.81 -2.69
C ALA A 211 10.63 -11.39 -3.15
N SER A 212 10.15 -10.34 -2.48
CA SER A 212 10.37 -8.95 -2.87
C SER A 212 11.53 -8.29 -2.10
N ARG A 213 11.91 -7.08 -2.53
CA ARG A 213 12.89 -6.21 -1.84
C ARG A 213 12.22 -5.09 -1.03
N GLY A 214 11.07 -5.36 -0.41
CA GLY A 214 10.34 -4.39 0.42
C GLY A 214 8.86 -4.29 0.07
N CYS A 215 8.52 -4.13 -1.21
CA CYS A 215 7.13 -4.00 -1.66
C CYS A 215 6.26 -5.25 -1.39
N ALA A 216 4.94 -5.08 -1.43
CA ALA A 216 4.00 -6.20 -1.48
C ALA A 216 3.52 -6.40 -2.92
N ARG A 217 3.83 -7.56 -3.53
CA ARG A 217 3.33 -7.85 -4.87
C ARG A 217 2.03 -8.65 -4.79
N VAL A 218 0.99 -8.24 -5.50
CA VAL A 218 -0.33 -8.88 -5.47
C VAL A 218 -0.81 -9.06 -6.91
N ASN A 219 -1.51 -10.15 -7.22
CA ASN A 219 -2.00 -10.38 -8.57
C ASN A 219 -2.93 -9.24 -9.02
N LEU A 220 -2.79 -8.82 -10.29
CA LEU A 220 -3.63 -7.79 -10.91
C LEU A 220 -5.13 -7.97 -10.64
N VAL A 221 -5.66 -9.20 -10.72
CA VAL A 221 -7.11 -9.44 -10.52
C VAL A 221 -7.57 -8.96 -9.15
N ASN A 222 -6.79 -9.20 -8.11
CA ASN A 222 -7.08 -8.81 -6.73
C ASN A 222 -6.85 -7.31 -6.52
N LEU A 223 -5.82 -6.74 -7.16
CA LEU A 223 -5.59 -5.29 -7.08
C LEU A 223 -6.67 -4.49 -7.80
N LEU A 224 -7.26 -5.04 -8.86
CA LEU A 224 -8.43 -4.45 -9.51
C LEU A 224 -9.65 -4.50 -8.59
N THR A 225 -9.81 -5.52 -7.74
CA THR A 225 -10.85 -5.53 -6.70
C THR A 225 -10.62 -4.42 -5.69
N VAL A 226 -9.38 -4.25 -5.20
CA VAL A 226 -9.06 -3.12 -4.30
C VAL A 226 -9.33 -1.78 -4.98
N ALA A 227 -8.98 -1.62 -6.26
CA ALA A 227 -9.22 -0.38 -6.98
C ALA A 227 -10.71 -0.11 -7.21
N GLU A 228 -11.51 -1.14 -7.50
CA GLU A 228 -12.97 -1.03 -7.65
C GLU A 228 -13.64 -0.56 -6.37
N GLU A 229 -13.25 -1.12 -5.22
CA GLU A 229 -13.82 -0.72 -3.92
C GLU A 229 -13.36 0.67 -3.45
N THR A 230 -12.18 1.12 -3.87
CA THR A 230 -11.59 2.37 -3.34
C THR A 230 -11.73 3.58 -4.26
N THR A 231 -12.29 3.41 -5.46
CA THR A 231 -12.37 4.45 -6.49
C THR A 231 -13.72 4.43 -7.20
N GLU A 232 -14.07 5.53 -7.87
CA GLU A 232 -15.32 5.67 -8.65
C GLU A 232 -15.42 4.77 -9.90
N LYS A 233 -14.43 3.90 -10.12
CA LYS A 233 -14.24 3.16 -11.38
C LYS A 233 -14.75 1.74 -11.24
N SER A 234 -15.74 1.40 -12.07
CA SER A 234 -16.23 0.02 -12.16
C SER A 234 -15.16 -0.94 -12.65
N ARG A 235 -15.33 -2.24 -12.37
CA ARG A 235 -14.43 -3.28 -12.88
C ARG A 235 -14.16 -3.18 -14.38
N GLU A 236 -15.22 -3.01 -15.17
CA GLU A 236 -15.12 -2.96 -16.63
C GLU A 236 -14.27 -1.77 -17.10
N GLU A 237 -14.44 -0.61 -16.47
CA GLU A 237 -13.65 0.58 -16.78
C GLU A 237 -12.18 0.37 -16.42
N LEU A 238 -11.88 -0.15 -15.23
CA LEU A 238 -10.52 -0.44 -14.81
C LEU A 238 -9.81 -1.41 -15.77
N GLU A 239 -10.51 -2.43 -16.26
CA GLU A 239 -9.96 -3.37 -17.24
C GLU A 239 -9.71 -2.72 -18.61
N LYS A 240 -10.57 -1.79 -19.05
CA LYS A 240 -10.33 -0.97 -20.26
C LYS A 240 -9.08 -0.11 -20.08
N LEU A 241 -8.91 0.54 -18.94
CA LEU A 241 -7.73 1.35 -18.62
C LEU A 241 -6.45 0.50 -18.63
N VAL A 242 -6.47 -0.71 -18.06
CA VAL A 242 -5.33 -1.64 -18.12
C VAL A 242 -4.95 -1.94 -19.57
N LYS A 243 -5.94 -2.23 -20.43
CA LYS A 243 -5.72 -2.56 -21.86
C LYS A 243 -5.16 -1.39 -22.67
N SER A 244 -5.43 -0.15 -22.27
CA SER A 244 -4.93 1.06 -22.98
C SER A 244 -3.40 1.17 -23.01
N LYS A 245 -2.71 0.56 -22.05
CA LYS A 245 -1.24 0.67 -21.81
C LYS A 245 -0.74 2.10 -21.49
N GLU A 246 -1.63 3.08 -21.45
CA GLU A 246 -1.35 4.45 -21.00
C GLU A 246 -1.42 4.55 -19.47
N PRO A 247 -0.64 5.45 -18.84
CA PRO A 247 -0.66 5.64 -17.40
C PRO A 247 -1.92 6.38 -16.96
N HIS A 248 -2.69 5.82 -16.03
CA HIS A 248 -3.88 6.47 -15.47
C HIS A 248 -3.75 6.56 -13.96
N ARG A 249 -3.85 7.77 -13.41
CA ARG A 249 -3.89 7.99 -11.97
C ARG A 249 -5.33 7.85 -11.49
N LEU A 250 -5.55 6.98 -10.51
CA LEU A 250 -6.85 6.80 -9.87
C LEU A 250 -6.93 7.67 -8.62
N LYS A 251 -8.09 8.31 -8.43
CA LYS A 251 -8.42 9.08 -7.25
C LYS A 251 -9.25 8.20 -6.31
N PHE A 252 -8.89 8.20 -5.03
CA PHE A 252 -9.67 7.50 -4.02
C PHE A 252 -10.87 8.33 -3.58
N GLU A 253 -12.01 7.67 -3.37
CA GLU A 253 -13.22 8.33 -2.86
C GLU A 253 -13.13 8.60 -1.36
N LEU A 254 -12.55 7.66 -0.63
CA LEU A 254 -12.31 7.71 0.80
C LEU A 254 -10.82 7.50 1.12
N PRO A 255 -10.37 7.83 2.34
CA PRO A 255 -9.01 7.52 2.77
C PRO A 255 -8.68 6.04 2.62
N VAL A 256 -7.53 5.74 2.03
CA VAL A 256 -7.02 4.37 1.90
C VAL A 256 -5.66 4.30 2.59
N THR A 257 -5.47 3.31 3.46
CA THR A 257 -4.22 3.12 4.20
C THR A 257 -3.68 1.70 4.00
N VAL A 258 -2.41 1.53 4.36
CA VAL A 258 -1.76 0.23 4.43
C VAL A 258 -0.94 0.12 5.70
N ILE A 259 -0.98 -1.05 6.35
CA ILE A 259 -0.14 -1.38 7.50
C ILE A 259 0.59 -2.68 7.22
N PHE A 260 1.90 -2.68 7.44
CA PHE A 260 2.70 -3.90 7.40
C PHE A 260 2.76 -4.52 8.79
N ILE A 261 2.40 -5.80 8.86
CA ILE A 261 2.42 -6.57 10.10
C ILE A 261 3.39 -7.73 9.88
N ARG A 262 4.23 -8.02 10.88
CA ARG A 262 5.20 -9.12 10.77
C ARG A 262 4.51 -10.43 10.41
N GLY A 263 3.37 -10.71 11.05
CA GLY A 263 2.42 -11.77 10.73
C GLY A 263 3.09 -13.06 10.32
#